data_AF-A0A562RSK0-F1
#
_entry.id   AF-A0A562RSK0-F1
#
_cell.length_a   1.000
_cell.length_b   1.000
_cell.length_c   1.000
_cell.angle_alpha   90.00
_cell.angle_beta   90.00
_cell.angle_gamma   90.00
#
_symmetry.space_group_name_H-M   'P 1'
#
loop_
_entity.id
_entity.type
_entity.pdbx_description
1 polymer ?
#
loop_
_entity_poly.entity_id
_entity_poly.type
_entity_poly.pdbx_seq_one_letter_code
_entity_poly.pdbx_strand_id
1 'polypeptide(L)'
;MRAALKIFCLSAAILAAAIVIAQLLVPGIMPIAFAEEPQPAWAVMTAFALRAIELIAAAVAVIALAMLAGMCAQRGLRRLSGGTASQAD
;
A
#
# COMPACT_ATOMS: atom_id res chain seq x y z
N MET A 1 0.98 1.63 17.74
CA MET A 1 1.87 2.32 16.78
C MET A 1 2.87 1.38 16.13
N ARG A 2 3.74 0.69 16.88
CA ARG A 2 4.74 -0.22 16.29
C ARG A 2 4.14 -1.30 15.37
N ALA A 3 2.99 -1.88 15.72
CA ALA A 3 2.34 -2.91 14.90
C ALA A 3 1.82 -2.36 13.55
N ALA A 4 1.00 -1.30 13.57
CA ALA A 4 0.49 -0.67 12.34
C ALA A 4 1.62 -0.13 11.43
N LEU A 5 2.68 0.44 12.02
CA LEU A 5 3.84 0.92 11.28
C LEU A 5 4.65 -0.25 10.67
N LYS A 6 4.78 -1.36 11.39
CA LYS A 6 5.37 -2.60 10.84
C LYS A 6 4.57 -3.15 9.67
N ILE A 7 3.25 -3.21 9.79
CA ILE A 7 2.36 -3.69 8.71
C ILE A 7 2.48 -2.77 7.49
N PHE A 8 2.48 -1.45 7.69
CA PHE A 8 2.70 -0.48 6.62
C PHE A 8 4.06 -0.67 5.94
N CYS A 9 5.15 -0.79 6.71
CA CYS A 9 6.48 -1.00 6.16
C CYS A 9 6.61 -2.33 5.41
N LEU A 10 6.05 -3.42 5.95
CA LEU A 10 6.04 -4.73 5.28
C LEU A 10 5.25 -4.67 3.97
N SER A 11 4.08 -4.07 4.01
CA SER A 11 3.23 -3.89 2.83
C SER A 11 3.91 -3.01 1.77
N ALA A 12 4.56 -1.92 2.16
CA ALA A 12 5.34 -1.08 1.26
C ALA A 12 6.55 -1.82 0.66
N ALA A 13 7.24 -2.66 1.45
CA ALA A 13 8.34 -3.48 0.97
C ALA A 13 7.86 -4.53 -0.05
N ILE A 14 6.72 -5.19 0.21
CA ILE A 14 6.10 -6.13 -0.73
C ILE A 14 5.71 -5.41 -2.03
N LEU A 15 5.12 -4.22 -1.93
CA LEU A 15 4.76 -3.40 -3.09
C LEU A 15 5.99 -3.05 -3.93
N ALA A 16 7.06 -2.56 -3.30
CA ALA A 16 8.30 -2.23 -3.99
C ALA A 16 8.92 -3.45 -4.66
N ALA A 17 8.96 -4.60 -3.96
CA ALA A 17 9.45 -5.85 -4.51
C ALA A 17 8.62 -6.30 -5.73
N ALA A 18 7.29 -6.23 -5.65
CA ALA A 18 6.40 -6.58 -6.76
C ALA A 18 6.64 -5.70 -7.99
N ILE A 19 6.79 -4.39 -7.81
CA ILE A 19 7.09 -3.44 -8.90
C ILE A 19 8.44 -3.78 -9.54
N VAL A 20 9.49 -4.01 -8.74
CA VAL A 20 10.82 -4.36 -9.26
C VAL A 20 10.77 -5.66 -10.04
N ILE A 21 10.11 -6.69 -9.50
CA ILE A 21 9.96 -7.99 -10.17
C ILE A 21 9.18 -7.83 -11.48
N ALA A 22 8.12 -7.02 -11.51
CA ALA A 22 7.35 -6.75 -12.72
C ALA A 22 8.18 -6.09 -13.81
N GLN A 23 9.00 -5.09 -13.46
CA GLN A 23 9.89 -4.41 -14.40
C GLN A 23 11.00 -5.33 -14.93
N LEU A 24 11.51 -6.26 -14.10
CA LEU A 24 12.56 -7.20 -14.50
C LEU A 24 12.04 -8.37 -15.35
N LEU A 25 10.95 -9.00 -14.95
CA LEU A 25 10.44 -10.21 -15.63
C LEU A 25 9.57 -9.89 -16.83
N VAL A 26 8.81 -8.80 -16.76
CA VAL A 26 7.75 -8.54 -17.73
C VAL A 26 7.69 -7.06 -18.13
N PRO A 27 8.77 -6.53 -18.73
CA PRO A 27 8.81 -5.13 -19.14
C PRO A 27 7.76 -4.85 -20.22
N GLY A 28 6.83 -3.94 -19.94
CA GLY A 28 5.89 -3.42 -20.94
C GLY A 28 4.69 -4.31 -21.29
N ILE A 29 4.49 -5.44 -20.62
CA ILE A 29 3.30 -6.27 -20.83
C ILE A 29 2.13 -5.69 -20.02
N MET A 30 1.16 -5.12 -20.72
CA MET A 30 -0.09 -4.70 -20.09
C MET A 30 -0.95 -5.93 -19.80
N PRO A 31 -1.44 -6.11 -18.56
CA PRO A 31 -2.31 -7.23 -18.20
C PRO A 31 -3.71 -7.14 -18.85
N ILE A 32 -3.98 -6.06 -19.59
CA ILE A 32 -5.22 -5.82 -20.33
C ILE A 32 -4.84 -5.23 -21.69
N ALA A 33 -4.68 -6.08 -22.71
CA ALA A 33 -4.98 -5.78 -24.11
C ALA A 33 -4.68 -7.02 -24.95
N PHE A 34 -5.56 -7.28 -25.93
CA PHE A 34 -5.16 -7.97 -27.15
C PHE A 34 -4.05 -7.13 -27.78
N ALA A 35 -2.79 -7.46 -27.49
CA ALA A 35 -1.68 -6.93 -28.26
C ALA A 35 -1.83 -7.45 -29.69
N GLU A 36 -1.55 -6.59 -30.68
CA GLU A 36 -1.65 -6.95 -32.10
C GLU A 36 -0.75 -8.15 -32.47
N GLU A 37 0.26 -8.44 -31.63
CA GLU A 37 1.06 -9.67 -31.67
C GLU A 37 0.71 -10.61 -30.51
N PRO A 38 0.62 -11.93 -30.76
CA PRO A 38 0.29 -12.92 -29.74
C PRO A 38 1.38 -12.95 -28.66
N GLN A 39 1.03 -12.48 -27.47
CA GLN A 39 1.92 -12.54 -26.33
C GLN A 39 1.94 -13.94 -25.70
N PRO A 40 3.09 -14.40 -25.21
CA PRO A 40 3.17 -15.70 -24.58
C PRO A 40 2.32 -15.73 -23.30
N ALA A 41 1.43 -16.73 -23.20
CA ALA A 41 0.44 -16.83 -22.12
C ALA A 41 1.07 -16.78 -20.72
N TRP A 42 2.28 -17.33 -20.54
CA TRP A 42 2.98 -17.30 -19.26
C TRP A 42 3.28 -15.85 -18.82
N ALA A 43 3.69 -14.96 -19.74
CA ALA A 43 4.05 -13.59 -19.44
C ALA A 43 2.82 -12.78 -18.98
N VAL A 44 1.70 -12.95 -19.68
CA VAL A 44 0.40 -12.33 -19.33
C VAL A 44 -0.06 -12.79 -17.95
N MET A 45 0.02 -14.10 -17.66
CA MET A 45 -0.34 -14.64 -16.34
C MET A 45 0.54 -14.08 -15.22
N THR A 46 1.87 -14.00 -15.41
CA THR A 46 2.76 -13.38 -14.42
C THR A 46 2.50 -11.90 -14.22
N ALA A 47 2.29 -11.13 -15.29
CA ALA A 47 1.97 -9.71 -15.21
C ALA A 47 0.66 -9.47 -14.42
N PHE A 48 -0.37 -10.29 -14.69
CA PHE A 48 -1.63 -10.23 -13.97
C PHE A 48 -1.45 -10.56 -12.48
N ALA A 49 -0.71 -11.63 -12.16
CA ALA A 49 -0.45 -12.02 -10.79
C ALA A 49 0.32 -10.94 -10.01
N LEU A 50 1.38 -10.38 -10.61
CA LEU A 50 2.15 -9.29 -10.01
C LEU A 50 1.28 -8.05 -9.80
N ARG A 51 0.45 -7.69 -10.78
CA ARG A 51 -0.46 -6.55 -10.66
C ARG A 51 -1.51 -6.75 -9.55
N ALA A 52 -2.02 -7.97 -9.38
CA ALA A 52 -2.92 -8.28 -8.28
C ALA A 52 -2.22 -8.11 -6.92
N ILE A 53 -0.98 -8.59 -6.78
CA ILE A 53 -0.17 -8.44 -5.57
C ILE A 53 0.07 -6.95 -5.28
N GLU A 54 0.42 -6.16 -6.29
CA GLU A 54 0.61 -4.70 -6.14
C GLU A 54 -0.66 -4.02 -5.61
N LEU A 55 -1.83 -4.33 -6.18
CA LEU A 55 -3.09 -3.71 -5.76
C LEU A 55 -3.48 -4.12 -4.33
N ILE A 56 -3.29 -5.39 -3.96
CA ILE A 56 -3.55 -5.87 -2.60
C ILE A 56 -2.58 -5.21 -1.61
N ALA A 57 -1.29 -5.17 -1.94
CA ALA A 57 -0.28 -4.54 -1.10
C ALA A 57 -0.59 -3.05 -0.93
N ALA A 58 -0.91 -2.33 -2.00
CA ALA A 58 -1.30 -0.93 -1.95
C ALA A 58 -2.54 -0.70 -1.07
N ALA A 59 -3.58 -1.54 -1.21
CA ALA A 59 -4.78 -1.45 -0.38
C ALA A 59 -4.44 -1.62 1.12
N VAL A 60 -3.64 -2.63 1.46
CA VAL A 60 -3.20 -2.85 2.85
C VAL A 60 -2.37 -1.68 3.37
N ALA A 61 -1.48 -1.11 2.57
CA ALA A 61 -0.69 0.07 2.93
C ALA A 61 -1.59 1.28 3.22
N VAL A 62 -2.59 1.55 2.36
CA VAL A 62 -3.54 2.65 2.53
C VAL A 62 -4.37 2.47 3.81
N ILE A 63 -4.88 1.27 4.08
CA ILE A 63 -5.63 0.97 5.30
C ILE A 63 -4.75 1.20 6.55
N ALA A 64 -3.52 0.68 6.54
CA ALA A 64 -2.59 0.87 7.65
C ALA A 64 -2.25 2.35 7.87
N LEU A 65 -2.09 3.13 6.80
CA LEU A 65 -1.85 4.57 6.86
C LEU A 65 -3.06 5.32 7.42
N ALA A 66 -4.28 4.99 6.97
CA ALA A 66 -5.51 5.57 7.47
C ALA A 66 -5.71 5.31 8.97
N MET A 67 -5.41 4.08 9.43
CA MET A 67 -5.41 3.76 10.87
C MET A 67 -4.39 4.59 11.65
N LEU A 68 -3.17 4.75 11.12
CA LEU A 68 -2.12 5.55 11.75
C LEU A 68 -2.55 7.02 11.88
N ALA A 69 -3.11 7.57 10.81
CA ALA A 69 -3.61 8.94 10.75
C ALA A 69 -4.76 9.16 11.74
N GLY A 70 -5.74 8.26 11.78
CA GLY A 70 -6.86 8.33 12.73
C GLY A 70 -6.39 8.31 14.19
N MET A 71 -5.41 7.47 14.52
CA MET A 71 -4.81 7.45 15.86
C MET A 71 -4.07 8.74 16.20
N CYS A 72 -3.33 9.32 15.26
CA CYS A 72 -2.64 10.60 15.46
C CYS A 72 -3.64 11.74 15.66
N ALA A 73 -4.71 11.79 14.85
CA ALA A 73 -5.78 12.76 14.98
C ALA A 73 -6.47 12.67 16.36
N GLN A 74 -6.82 11.45 16.81
CA GLN A 74 -7.39 11.25 18.15
C GLN A 74 -6.46 11.71 19.28
N ARG A 75 -5.15 11.47 19.16
CA ARG A 75 -4.17 11.93 20.16
C ARG A 75 -4.02 13.44 20.16
N GLY A 76 -4.04 14.08 18.99
CA GLY A 76 -4.03 15.55 18.86
C GLY A 76 -5.26 16.17 19.53
N LEU A 77 -6.45 15.64 19.24
CA LEU A 77 -7.70 16.10 19.85
C LEU A 77 -7.69 15.95 21.38
N ARG A 78 -7.20 14.81 21.90
CA ARG A 78 -7.08 14.60 23.36
C ARG A 78 -6.11 15.56 24.02
N ARG A 79 -5.01 15.93 23.35
CA ARG A 79 -4.05 16.91 23.88
C ARG A 79 -4.65 18.32 23.95
N LEU A 80 -5.43 18.71 22.95
CA LEU A 80 -6.11 20.01 22.92
C LEU A 80 -7.22 20.08 23.99
N SER A 81 -8.03 19.02 24.13
CA SER A 81 -9.09 18.94 25.15
C SER A 81 -8.55 18.85 26.59
N GLY A 82 -7.37 18.26 26.80
CA GLY A 82 -6.73 18.22 28.12
C GLY A 82 -6.07 19.54 28.53
N GLY A 83 -5.63 20.35 27.56
CA GLY A 83 -5.04 21.67 27.82
C GLY A 83 -6.05 22.72 28.30
N THR A 84 -7.30 22.63 27.83
CA THR A 84 -8.38 23.56 28.24
C THR A 84 -8.89 23.31 29.66
N ALA A 85 -8.73 22.11 30.22
CA ALA A 85 -9.17 21.80 31.58
C ALA A 85 -8.21 22.34 32.66
N SER A 86 -6.95 22.63 32.32
CA SER A 86 -5.94 23.13 33.26
C SER A 86 -5.89 24.67 33.36
N GLN A 87 -6.67 25.39 32.55
CA GLN A 87 -6.70 26.87 32.53
C GLN A 87 -7.93 27.43 33.27
N ALA A 88 -8.64 26.61 34.05
CA ALA A 88 -9.83 27.00 34.79
C ALA A 88 -9.66 26.93 36.33
N ASP A 89 -8.46 26.63 36.83
CA ASP A 89 -8.11 26.66 38.27
C ASP A 89 -7.24 27.87 38.62
#